data_AF-A0A536QYW4-F1
#
_entry.id   AF-A0A536QYW4-F1
#
_cell.length_a   1.000
_cell.length_b   1.000
_cell.length_c   1.000
_cell.angle_alpha   90.00
_cell.angle_beta   90.00
_cell.angle_gamma   90.00
#
_symmetry.space_group_name_H-M   'P 1'
#
loop_
_entity.id
_entity.type
_entity.pdbx_description
1 polymer ?
#
loop_
_entity_poly.entity_id
_entity_poly.type
_entity_poly.pdbx_seq_one_letter_code
_entity_poly.pdbx_strand_id
1 'polypeptide(L)'
;MNKLARTLAAGFDAVAMGYLASTETAGRLDVSFNEYVLWGAVAAAALCALITFLDKAPEIAWVAIGWVLMGGLLTRDSPHLGFVLLAIALMPLVPRPRASLALGLGIAALAAVASRVVLAVAL
;
A
#
# COMPACT_ATOMS: atom_id res chain seq x y z
N MET A 1 10.38 -7.60 18.42
CA MET A 1 8.91 -7.46 18.26
C MET A 1 8.36 -8.79 17.79
N ASN A 2 7.32 -9.32 18.44
CA ASN A 2 6.78 -10.65 18.12
C ASN A 2 6.11 -10.66 16.73
N LYS A 3 6.21 -11.77 15.98
CA LYS A 3 5.67 -11.89 14.62
C LYS A 3 4.18 -11.59 14.56
N LEU A 4 3.42 -12.13 15.52
CA LEU A 4 1.99 -11.87 15.69
C LEU A 4 1.67 -10.39 15.90
N ALA A 5 2.48 -9.66 16.67
CA ALA A 5 2.27 -8.24 16.90
C ALA A 5 2.47 -7.42 15.62
N ARG A 6 3.48 -7.75 14.80
CA ARG A 6 3.71 -7.12 13.50
C ARG A 6 2.56 -7.38 12.51
N THR A 7 2.06 -8.61 12.47
CA THR A 7 0.94 -8.96 11.58
C THR A 7 -0.36 -8.33 11.99
N LEU A 8 -0.64 -8.24 13.30
CA LEU A 8 -1.84 -7.58 13.80
C LEU A 8 -1.76 -6.07 13.55
N ALA A 9 -0.60 -5.45 13.72
CA ALA A 9 -0.40 -4.04 13.38
C ALA A 9 -0.61 -3.79 11.88
N ALA A 10 -0.01 -4.62 11.01
CA ALA A 10 -0.20 -4.49 9.56
C ALA A 10 -1.67 -4.75 9.13
N GLY A 11 -2.35 -5.68 9.80
CA GLY A 11 -3.77 -5.93 9.58
C GLY A 11 -4.64 -4.77 10.04
N PHE A 12 -4.31 -4.14 11.16
CA PHE A 12 -4.96 -2.93 11.63
C PHE A 12 -4.78 -1.76 10.65
N ASP A 13 -3.56 -1.57 10.13
CA ASP A 13 -3.30 -0.55 9.10
C ASP A 13 -4.14 -0.78 7.84
N ALA A 14 -4.34 -2.04 7.44
CA ALA A 14 -5.22 -2.37 6.31
C ALA A 14 -6.70 -2.01 6.60
N VAL A 15 -7.18 -2.26 7.82
CA VAL A 15 -8.53 -1.85 8.23
C VAL A 15 -8.65 -0.32 8.29
N ALA A 16 -7.64 0.38 8.80
CA ALA A 16 -7.60 1.83 8.84
C ALA A 16 -7.61 2.43 7.43
N MET A 17 -6.85 1.86 6.49
CA MET A 17 -6.92 2.24 5.08
C MET A 17 -8.30 1.97 4.48
N GLY A 18 -8.94 0.85 4.84
CA GLY A 18 -10.31 0.54 4.42
C GLY A 18 -11.33 1.56 4.92
N TYR A 19 -11.21 1.99 6.17
CA TYR A 19 -12.05 3.05 6.72
C TYR A 19 -11.84 4.37 5.95
N LEU A 20 -10.58 4.78 5.73
CA LEU A 20 -10.29 5.99 4.94
C LEU A 20 -10.84 5.89 3.51
N ALA A 21 -10.62 4.76 2.83
CA ALA A 21 -11.17 4.51 1.49
C ALA A 21 -12.69 4.68 1.49
N SER A 22 -13.39 4.09 2.47
CA SER A 22 -14.84 4.23 2.57
C SER A 22 -15.31 5.66 2.83
N THR A 23 -14.58 6.45 3.63
CA THR A 23 -14.92 7.86 3.87
C THR A 23 -14.69 8.72 2.63
N GLU A 24 -13.63 8.47 1.86
CA GLU A 24 -13.28 9.26 0.69
C GLU A 24 -14.09 8.89 -0.55
N THR A 25 -14.53 7.62 -0.65
CA THR A 25 -15.36 7.12 -1.76
C THR A 25 -16.86 7.10 -1.43
N ALA A 26 -17.25 7.55 -0.23
CA ALA A 26 -18.60 7.34 0.33
C ALA A 26 -19.07 5.87 0.27
N GLY A 27 -18.12 4.92 0.36
CA GLY A 27 -18.36 3.48 0.27
C GLY A 27 -18.60 2.94 -1.14
N ARG A 28 -18.33 3.75 -2.19
CA ARG A 28 -18.57 3.37 -3.59
C ARG A 28 -17.34 2.71 -4.20
N LEU A 29 -17.59 1.76 -5.09
CA LEU A 29 -16.58 0.89 -5.71
C LEU A 29 -16.65 0.92 -7.26
N ASP A 30 -17.39 1.85 -7.86
CA ASP A 30 -17.91 1.64 -9.23
C ASP A 30 -17.97 2.89 -10.11
N VAL A 31 -17.51 4.06 -9.66
CA VAL A 31 -17.80 5.31 -10.40
C VAL A 31 -16.58 6.10 -10.83
N SER A 32 -15.40 5.86 -10.25
CA SER A 32 -14.18 6.48 -10.78
C SER A 32 -12.94 5.62 -10.64
N PHE A 33 -11.99 5.85 -11.56
CA PHE A 33 -10.65 5.28 -11.49
C PHE A 33 -9.95 5.54 -10.14
N ASN A 34 -10.23 6.68 -9.51
CA ASN A 34 -9.67 7.02 -8.21
C ASN A 34 -10.19 6.08 -7.11
N GLU A 35 -11.50 5.76 -7.14
CA GLU A 35 -12.11 4.80 -6.20
C GLU A 35 -11.43 3.43 -6.30
N TYR A 36 -11.22 2.90 -7.51
CA TYR A 36 -10.53 1.62 -7.70
C TYR A 36 -9.09 1.62 -7.17
N VAL A 37 -8.35 2.71 -7.35
CA VAL A 37 -6.97 2.83 -6.86
C VAL A 37 -6.93 2.86 -5.33
N LEU A 38 -7.85 3.61 -4.68
CA LEU A 38 -7.95 3.70 -3.22
C LEU A 38 -8.31 2.34 -2.61
N TRP A 39 -9.30 1.63 -3.15
CA TRP A 39 -9.64 0.29 -2.69
C TRP A 39 -8.55 -0.74 -3.02
N GLY A 40 -7.82 -0.56 -4.12
CA GLY A 40 -6.61 -1.31 -4.42
C GLY A 40 -5.50 -1.10 -3.38
N ALA A 41 -5.37 0.10 -2.80
CA ALA A 41 -4.45 0.37 -1.71
C ALA A 41 -4.82 -0.40 -0.43
N VAL A 42 -6.11 -0.55 -0.14
CA VAL A 42 -6.60 -1.40 0.97
C VAL A 42 -6.20 -2.87 0.74
N ALA A 43 -6.41 -3.38 -0.47
CA ALA A 43 -6.01 -4.73 -0.84
C ALA A 43 -4.48 -4.93 -0.75
N ALA A 44 -3.69 -3.92 -1.17
CA ALA A 44 -2.25 -3.93 -1.05
C ALA A 44 -1.77 -3.96 0.42
N ALA A 45 -2.43 -3.21 1.32
CA ALA A 45 -2.13 -3.26 2.74
C ALA A 45 -2.49 -4.62 3.38
N ALA A 46 -3.62 -5.21 2.99
CA ALA A 46 -3.97 -6.56 3.41
C ALA A 46 -2.94 -7.60 2.93
N LEU A 47 -2.42 -7.43 1.71
CA LEU A 47 -1.33 -8.25 1.17
C LEU A 47 -0.03 -8.07 1.97
N CYS A 48 0.31 -6.86 2.40
CA CYS A 48 1.44 -6.60 3.30
C CYS A 48 1.30 -7.34 4.63
N ALA A 49 0.10 -7.36 5.21
CA ALA A 49 -0.18 -8.11 6.43
C ALA A 49 0.01 -9.62 6.23
N LEU A 50 -0.51 -10.16 5.12
CA LEU A 50 -0.35 -11.57 4.75
C LEU A 50 1.13 -11.93 4.54
N ILE A 51 1.88 -11.12 3.81
CA ILE A 51 3.31 -11.34 3.57
C ILE A 51 4.11 -11.27 4.88
N THR A 52 3.78 -10.33 5.76
CA THR A 52 4.39 -10.25 7.10
C THR A 52 4.08 -11.50 7.93
N PHE A 53 2.90 -12.10 7.75
CA PHE A 53 2.53 -13.35 8.42
C PHE A 53 3.24 -14.57 7.82
N LEU A 54 3.42 -14.62 6.52
CA LEU A 54 4.13 -15.72 5.86
C LEU A 54 5.65 -15.59 6.01
N ASP A 55 6.16 -14.38 6.25
CA ASP A 55 7.58 -14.03 6.30
C ASP A 55 8.33 -14.49 5.03
N LYS A 56 7.67 -14.33 3.87
CA LYS A 56 8.14 -14.76 2.56
C LYS A 56 7.88 -13.68 1.51
N ALA A 57 8.71 -13.66 0.46
CA ALA A 57 8.58 -12.73 -0.66
C ALA A 57 8.52 -11.25 -0.24
N PRO A 58 9.55 -10.74 0.48
CA PRO A 58 9.59 -9.35 0.92
C PRO A 58 9.41 -8.36 -0.24
N GLU A 59 9.93 -8.68 -1.42
CA GLU A 59 9.82 -7.84 -2.62
C GLU A 59 8.37 -7.52 -2.96
N ILE A 60 7.45 -8.49 -2.83
CA ILE A 60 6.03 -8.29 -3.15
C ILE A 60 5.38 -7.29 -2.18
N ALA A 61 5.75 -7.33 -0.90
CA ALA A 61 5.20 -6.38 0.06
C ALA A 61 5.71 -4.95 -0.17
N TRP A 62 6.95 -4.78 -0.62
CA TRP A 62 7.45 -3.46 -1.01
C TRP A 62 6.81 -2.94 -2.31
N VAL A 63 6.48 -3.82 -3.26
CA VAL A 63 5.66 -3.47 -4.42
C VAL A 63 4.26 -3.02 -3.98
N ALA A 64 3.65 -3.73 -3.04
CA ALA A 64 2.34 -3.37 -2.48
C ALA A 64 2.38 -2.01 -1.76
N ILE A 65 3.43 -1.73 -0.98
CA ILE A 65 3.65 -0.38 -0.41
C ILE A 65 3.75 0.68 -1.52
N GLY A 66 4.45 0.37 -2.62
CA GLY A 66 4.53 1.25 -3.79
C GLY A 66 3.16 1.55 -4.41
N TRP A 67 2.27 0.56 -4.49
CA TRP A 67 0.89 0.78 -4.94
C TRP A 67 0.12 1.72 -4.01
N VAL A 68 0.23 1.54 -2.69
CA VAL A 68 -0.40 2.43 -1.71
C VAL A 68 0.12 3.86 -1.85
N LEU A 69 1.44 4.04 -2.02
CA LEU A 69 2.05 5.36 -2.22
C LEU A 69 1.58 6.01 -3.53
N MET A 70 1.43 5.24 -4.60
CA MET A 70 0.85 5.72 -5.86
C MET A 70 -0.59 6.19 -5.65
N GLY A 71 -1.41 5.40 -4.94
CA GLY A 71 -2.78 5.78 -4.59
C GLY A 71 -2.87 7.01 -3.71
N GLY A 72 -1.90 7.20 -2.81
CA GLY A 72 -1.86 8.34 -1.90
C GLY A 72 -1.29 9.64 -2.50
N LEU A 73 -0.39 9.55 -3.48
CA LEU A 73 0.38 10.71 -3.97
C LEU A 73 0.19 11.05 -5.45
N LEU A 74 -0.24 10.09 -6.28
CA LEU A 74 -0.20 10.22 -7.75
C LEU A 74 -1.57 10.12 -8.42
N THR A 75 -2.66 10.15 -7.63
CA THR A 75 -4.06 10.16 -8.10
C THR A 75 -4.58 11.59 -8.36
N ARG A 76 -5.75 11.70 -8.99
CA ARG A 76 -6.31 12.99 -9.47
C ARG A 76 -6.70 13.97 -8.35
N ASP A 77 -6.92 13.47 -7.13
CA ASP A 77 -7.28 14.26 -5.94
C ASP A 77 -6.21 14.20 -4.83
N SER A 78 -4.96 13.89 -5.22
CA SER A 78 -3.83 13.82 -4.30
C SER A 78 -3.49 15.18 -3.65
N PRO A 79 -2.93 15.19 -2.41
CA PRO A 79 -2.46 14.03 -1.65
C PRO A 79 -3.45 13.49 -0.60
N HIS A 80 -3.65 12.17 -0.60
CA HIS A 80 -4.37 11.45 0.44
C HIS A 80 -3.42 11.08 1.60
N LEU A 81 -3.16 12.08 2.46
CA LEU A 81 -2.13 11.97 3.51
C LEU A 81 -2.33 10.77 4.45
N GLY A 82 -3.58 10.35 4.69
CA GLY A 82 -3.87 9.17 5.51
C GLY A 82 -3.25 7.88 4.95
N PHE A 83 -3.37 7.65 3.63
CA PHE A 83 -2.77 6.49 2.97
C PHE A 83 -1.24 6.56 2.97
N VAL A 84 -0.68 7.75 2.80
CA VAL A 84 0.78 7.95 2.83
C VAL A 84 1.35 7.66 4.22
N LEU A 85 0.70 8.16 5.27
CA LEU A 85 1.12 7.91 6.66
C LEU A 85 1.00 6.43 7.01
N LEU A 86 -0.08 5.76 6.61
CA LEU A 86 -0.25 4.32 6.82
C LEU A 86 0.75 3.50 5.99
N ALA A 87 1.11 3.92 4.78
CA ALA A 87 2.17 3.30 3.99
C ALA A 87 3.53 3.38 4.70
N ILE A 88 3.85 4.54 5.29
CA ILE A 88 5.06 4.74 6.10
C ILE A 88 5.04 3.86 7.35
N ALA A 89 3.88 3.73 8.01
CA ALA A 89 3.70 2.87 9.18
C ALA A 89 3.92 1.37 8.85
N LEU A 90 3.58 0.93 7.63
CA LEU A 90 3.81 -0.43 7.16
C LEU A 90 5.29 -0.75 6.89
N MET A 91 6.12 0.24 6.51
CA MET A 91 7.54 0.02 6.15
C MET A 91 8.37 -0.71 7.23
N PRO A 92 8.32 -0.37 8.53
CA PRO A 92 9.03 -1.11 9.57
C PRO A 92 8.40 -2.48 9.90
N LEU A 93 7.13 -2.71 9.51
CA LEU A 93 6.40 -3.94 9.80
C LEU A 93 6.67 -5.03 8.76
N VAL A 94 6.96 -4.65 7.51
CA VAL A 94 7.19 -5.56 6.39
C VAL A 94 8.62 -6.13 6.39
N PRO A 95 8.83 -7.41 6.01
CA PRO A 95 10.18 -7.97 5.87
C PRO A 95 11.03 -7.21 4.84
N ARG A 96 12.33 -7.07 5.12
CA ARG A 96 13.25 -6.28 4.28
C ARG A 96 13.88 -7.16 3.19
N PRO A 97 13.83 -6.76 1.91
CA PRO A 97 14.48 -7.50 0.84
C PRO A 97 15.99 -7.44 1.05
N ARG A 98 16.61 -8.63 1.13
CA ARG A 98 18.06 -8.77 1.38
C ARG A 98 18.57 -7.96 2.59
N ALA A 99 17.73 -7.80 3.62
CA ALA A 99 17.98 -6.99 4.80
C ALA A 99 18.23 -5.47 4.57
N SER A 100 18.05 -4.95 3.35
CA SER A 100 18.30 -3.54 3.01
C SER A 100 17.00 -2.75 2.92
N LEU A 101 16.92 -1.66 3.70
CA LEU A 101 15.79 -0.73 3.65
C LEU A 101 15.81 0.13 2.37
N ALA A 102 17.00 0.51 1.90
CA ALA A 102 17.16 1.28 0.67
C ALA A 102 16.67 0.50 -0.57
N LEU A 103 16.90 -0.82 -0.62
CA LEU A 103 16.35 -1.66 -1.68
C LEU A 103 14.82 -1.71 -1.62
N GLY A 104 14.24 -1.89 -0.43
CA GLY A 104 12.79 -1.84 -0.24
C GLY A 104 12.19 -0.52 -0.71
N LEU A 105 12.79 0.61 -0.31
CA LEU A 105 12.36 1.94 -0.72
C LEU A 105 12.47 2.14 -2.23
N GLY A 106 13.56 1.67 -2.83
CA GLY A 106 13.76 1.70 -4.29
C GLY A 106 12.70 0.90 -5.03
N ILE A 107 12.36 -0.31 -4.55
CA ILE A 107 11.28 -1.14 -5.11
C ILE A 107 9.94 -0.42 -4.99
N ALA A 108 9.62 0.14 -3.83
CA ALA A 108 8.36 0.86 -3.62
C ALA A 108 8.26 2.10 -4.52
N ALA A 109 9.34 2.88 -4.66
CA ALA A 109 9.37 4.06 -5.52
C ALA A 109 9.22 3.67 -7.01
N LEU A 110 9.97 2.66 -7.46
CA LEU A 110 9.87 2.15 -8.83
C LEU A 110 8.48 1.59 -9.10
N ALA A 111 7.91 0.82 -8.17
CA ALA A 111 6.56 0.27 -8.30
C ALA A 111 5.50 1.37 -8.36
N ALA A 112 5.62 2.42 -7.54
CA ALA A 112 4.70 3.54 -7.55
C ALA A 112 4.69 4.27 -8.89
N VAL A 113 5.88 4.59 -9.41
CA VAL A 113 6.05 5.26 -10.71
C VAL A 113 5.62 4.36 -11.86
N ALA A 114 6.07 3.11 -11.88
CA ALA A 114 5.72 2.14 -12.92
C ALA A 114 4.20 1.91 -12.98
N SER A 115 3.54 1.74 -11.83
CA SER A 115 2.09 1.60 -11.76
C SER A 115 1.40 2.84 -12.34
N ARG A 116 1.88 4.05 -12.01
CA ARG A 116 1.31 5.28 -12.54
C ARG A 116 1.46 5.39 -14.06
N VAL A 117 2.62 5.00 -14.60
CA VAL A 117 2.91 4.99 -16.04
C VAL A 117 2.05 3.95 -16.76
N VAL A 118 1.98 2.72 -16.24
CA VAL A 118 1.14 1.65 -16.81
C VAL A 118 -0.31 2.09 -16.88
N LEU A 119 -0.82 2.69 -15.79
CA LEU A 119 -2.20 3.19 -15.75
C LEU A 119 -2.42 4.40 -16.67
N ALA A 120 -1.39 5.23 -16.91
CA ALA A 120 -1.48 6.35 -17.86
C ALA A 120 -1.45 5.92 -19.33
N VAL A 121 -0.86 4.76 -19.63
CA VAL A 121 -0.79 4.21 -21.01
C VAL A 121 -1.99 3.32 -21.31
N ALA A 122 -2.56 2.67 -20.29
CA ALA A 122 -3.69 1.75 -20.44
C ALA A 122 -5.07 2.42 -20.48
N LEU A 123 -5.16 3.72 -20.13
CA LEU A 123 -6.38 4.54 -20.10
C LEU A 123 -6.27 5.71 -21.08
#